data_AF-A0A928P2S9-F1
#
_entry.id   AF-A0A928P2S9-F1
#
_cell.length_a   1.000
_cell.length_b   1.000
_cell.length_c   1.000
_cell.angle_alpha   90.00
_cell.angle_beta   90.00
_cell.angle_gamma   90.00
#
_symmetry.space_group_name_H-M   'P 1'
#
loop_
_entity.id
_entity.type
_entity.pdbx_description
1 polymer ?
#
loop_
_entity_poly.entity_id
_entity_poly.type
_entity_poly.pdbx_seq_one_letter_code
_entity_poly.pdbx_strand_id
1 'polypeptide(L)' 'MKGQLEGIERMIEDDRYCADILIQISALEGALRNFGYNILAEHMHSCVYDEIKDGNEDIIDETVELLKKLR' A
#
# COMPACT_ATOMS: atom_id res chain seq x y z
N MET A 1 -11.20 -0.31 -2.52
CA MET A 1 -10.16 -0.59 -3.53
C MET A 1 -10.67 -1.50 -4.64
N LYS A 2 -11.24 -2.69 -4.35
CA LYS A 2 -11.86 -3.57 -5.39
C LYS A 2 -12.84 -2.83 -6.31
N GLY A 3 -13.80 -2.08 -5.76
CA GLY A 3 -14.74 -1.30 -6.57
C GLY A 3 -14.12 -0.16 -7.40
N GLN A 4 -12.94 0.34 -7.02
CA GLN A 4 -12.22 1.35 -7.80
C GLN A 4 -11.49 0.70 -8.98
N LEU A 5 -10.91 -0.49 -8.77
CA LEU A 5 -10.34 -1.30 -9.85
C LEU A 5 -11.40 -1.72 -10.87
N GLU A 6 -12.52 -2.26 -10.41
CA GLU A 6 -13.67 -2.59 -11.27
C GLU A 6 -14.22 -1.35 -12.00
N GLY A 7 -14.14 -0.18 -11.36
CA GLY A 7 -14.48 1.10 -11.99
C GLY A 7 -13.58 1.42 -13.17
N ILE A 8 -12.26 1.29 -12.99
CA ILE A 8 -11.26 1.50 -14.03
C ILE A 8 -11.45 0.51 -15.19
N GLU A 9 -11.69 -0.77 -14.89
CA GLU A 9 -11.96 -1.80 -15.90
C GLU A 9 -13.15 -1.41 -16.79
N ARG A 10 -14.27 -0.99 -16.19
CA ARG A 10 -15.42 -0.49 -16.95
C ARG A 10 -15.09 0.75 -17.80
N MET A 11 -14.28 1.68 -17.28
CA MET A 11 -13.87 2.85 -18.07
C MET A 11 -13.10 2.47 -19.34
N ILE A 12 -12.33 1.38 -19.29
CA ILE A 12 -11.61 0.85 -20.45
C ILE A 12 -12.59 0.20 -21.43
N GLU A 13 -13.52 -0.62 -20.92
CA GLU A 13 -14.56 -1.27 -21.73
C GLU A 13 -15.46 -0.25 -22.45
N ASP A 14 -15.75 0.87 -21.78
CA ASP A 14 -16.55 1.99 -22.28
C ASP A 14 -15.75 2.95 -23.20
N ASP A 15 -14.50 2.63 -23.53
CA ASP A 15 -13.58 3.46 -24.36
C ASP A 15 -13.48 4.93 -23.88
N ARG A 16 -13.44 5.13 -22.55
CA ARG A 16 -13.35 6.47 -21.96
C ARG A 16 -12.00 7.11 -22.22
N TYR A 17 -11.99 8.45 -22.18
CA TYR A 17 -10.79 9.23 -22.41
C TYR A 17 -9.64 8.82 -21.49
N CYS A 18 -8.48 8.51 -22.08
CA CYS A 18 -7.35 7.94 -21.37
C CYS A 18 -6.87 8.80 -20.20
N ALA A 19 -6.98 10.13 -20.29
CA ALA A 19 -6.60 11.00 -19.19
C ALA A 19 -7.47 10.78 -17.93
N ASP A 20 -8.76 10.52 -18.09
CA ASP A 20 -9.67 10.22 -16.98
C ASP A 20 -9.29 8.90 -16.31
N ILE A 21 -8.95 7.89 -17.13
CA ILE A 21 -8.50 6.57 -16.66
C ILE A 21 -7.22 6.72 -15.83
N LEU A 22 -6.23 7.47 -16.34
CA LEU A 22 -4.97 7.73 -15.63
C LEU A 22 -5.18 8.46 -14.30
N ILE A 23 -6.15 9.39 -14.22
CA ILE A 23 -6.53 10.04 -12.95
C ILE A 23 -7.05 9.01 -11.94
N GLN A 24 -7.90 8.08 -12.38
CA GLN A 24 -8.44 7.04 -11.49
C GLN A 24 -7.37 6.04 -11.03
N ILE A 25 -6.42 5.68 -11.91
CA ILE A 25 -5.25 4.86 -11.55
C ILE A 25 -4.43 5.57 -10.48
N SER A 26 -4.11 6.86 -10.68
CA SER A 26 -3.34 7.64 -9.70
C SER A 26 -4.05 7.71 -8.34
N ALA A 27 -5.37 7.85 -8.33
CA ALA A 27 -6.17 7.80 -7.11
C ALA A 27 -6.09 6.42 -6.42
N LEU A 28 -6.07 5.32 -7.20
CA LEU A 28 -5.97 3.96 -6.66
C LEU A 28 -4.58 3.70 -6.07
N GLU A 29 -3.52 4.15 -6.74
CA GLU A 29 -2.15 4.10 -6.22
C GLU A 29 -2.02 4.85 -4.89
N GLY A 30 -2.62 6.04 -4.79
CA GLY A 30 -2.67 6.80 -3.54
C GLY A 30 -3.39 6.05 -2.41
N ALA A 31 -4.51 5.40 -2.72
CA ALA A 31 -5.24 4.58 -1.75
C ALA A 31 -4.43 3.35 -1.31
N LEU A 32 -3.76 2.66 -2.25
CA LEU A 32 -2.90 1.51 -1.96
C LEU A 32 -1.70 1.89 -1.09
N ARG A 33 -1.06 3.04 -1.36
CA ARG A 33 0.04 3.54 -0.53
C ARG A 33 -0.40 3.82 0.91
N ASN A 34 -1.53 4.50 1.09
CA ASN A 34 -2.09 4.74 2.43
C ASN A 34 -2.45 3.44 3.14
N PHE A 35 -3.01 2.47 2.42
CA PHE A 35 -3.29 1.15 2.96
C PHE A 35 -2.01 0.42 3.40
N GLY A 36 -0.95 0.49 2.59
CA GLY A 36 0.37 -0.06 2.94
C GLY A 36 0.93 0.56 4.21
N TYR A 37 0.81 1.88 4.42
CA TYR A 37 1.23 2.53 5.66
C TYR A 37 0.41 2.09 6.88
N ASN A 38 -0.89 1.87 6.73
CA ASN A 38 -1.71 1.34 7.83
C ASN A 38 -1.26 -0.06 8.25
N ILE A 39 -0.95 -0.93 7.28
CA ILE A 39 -0.40 -2.26 7.58
C ILE A 39 0.96 -2.14 8.26
N LEU A 40 1.83 -1.26 7.76
CA LEU A 40 3.13 -1.02 8.39
C LEU A 40 2.98 -0.55 9.84
N ALA A 41 2.05 0.37 10.12
CA ALA A 41 1.79 0.83 11.48
C ALA A 41 1.35 -0.33 12.41
N GLU A 42 0.46 -1.21 11.93
CA GLU A 42 0.07 -2.40 12.69
C GLU A 42 1.25 -3.35 12.92
N HIS A 43 2.10 -3.54 11.92
CA HIS A 43 3.33 -4.36 12.03
C HIS A 43 4.30 -3.79 13.08
N MET A 44 4.46 -2.46 13.12
CA MET A 44 5.27 -1.77 14.13
C MET A 44 4.74 -2.01 15.55
N HIS A 45 3.42 -2.03 15.73
CA HIS A 45 2.78 -2.18 17.04
C HIS A 45 2.62 -3.62 17.51
N SER A 46 2.81 -4.60 16.62
CA SER A 46 2.69 -6.03 16.92
C SER A 46 4.04 -6.73 16.79
N CYS A 47 4.37 -7.22 15.60
CA CYS A 47 5.55 -8.05 15.36
C CYS A 47 6.86 -7.36 15.77
N VAL A 48 7.06 -6.10 15.36
CA VAL A 48 8.30 -5.36 15.67
C VAL A 48 8.41 -5.10 17.17
N TYR A 49 7.30 -4.74 17.81
CA TYR A 49 7.26 -4.49 19.26
C TYR A 49 7.62 -5.76 20.05
N ASP A 50 7.06 -6.90 19.67
CA ASP A 50 7.30 -8.18 20.34
C ASP A 50 8.76 -8.65 20.16
N GLU A 51 9.31 -8.57 18.94
CA GLU A 51 10.71 -8.96 18.67
C GLU A 51 11.72 -8.08 19.42
N ILE A 52 11.50 -6.75 19.47
CA ILE A 52 12.35 -5.84 20.25
C ILE A 52 12.29 -6.19 21.74
N LYS A 53 11.10 -6.52 22.26
CA LYS A 53 10.93 -6.92 23.67
C LYS A 53 11.68 -8.21 24.00
N ASP A 54 11.77 -9.11 23.03
CA ASP A 54 12.53 -10.37 23.14
C ASP A 54 14.03 -10.20 22.85
N GLY A 55 14.48 -8.96 22.57
CA GLY A 55 15.88 -8.59 22.39
C GLY A 55 16.41 -8.81 20.97
N ASN A 56 15.52 -9.07 20.00
CA ASN A 56 15.88 -9.21 18.60
C ASN A 56 15.72 -7.88 17.84
N GLU A 57 16.82 -7.15 17.68
CA GLU A 57 16.83 -5.87 16.96
C GLU A 57 16.94 -6.02 15.42
N ASP A 58 17.24 -7.23 14.90
CA ASP A 58 17.37 -7.47 13.44
C ASP A 58 16.07 -7.14 12.67
N ILE A 59 14.93 -7.22 13.35
CA ILE A 59 13.60 -6.86 12.81
C ILE A 59 13.52 -5.40 12.35
N ILE A 60 14.34 -4.52 12.93
CA ILE A 60 14.37 -3.09 12.57
C ILE A 60 14.90 -2.94 11.15
N ASP A 61 16.00 -3.62 10.82
CA ASP A 61 16.60 -3.58 9.49
C ASP A 61 15.66 -4.18 8.44
N GLU A 62 15.00 -5.30 8.77
CA GLU A 62 13.95 -5.88 7.91
C GLU A 62 12.84 -4.87 7.64
N THR A 63 12.35 -4.21 8.69
CA THR A 63 11.26 -3.22 8.58
C THR A 63 11.67 -2.02 7.73
N VAL A 64 12.92 -1.57 7.86
CA VAL A 64 13.49 -0.50 7.01
C VAL A 64 13.53 -0.92 5.54
N GLU A 65 13.90 -2.18 5.23
CA GLU A 65 13.86 -2.70 3.87
C GLU A 65 12.43 -2.82 3.32
N LEU A 66 11.44 -3.15 4.15
CA LEU A 66 10.04 -3.13 3.77
C LEU A 66 9.55 -1.71 3.44
N LEU A 67 9.91 -0.72 4.26
CA LEU A 67 9.54 0.69 4.03
C LEU A 67 10.04 1.21 2.68
N LYS A 68 11.25 0.82 2.25
CA LYS A 68 11.80 1.21 0.94
C LYS A 68 10.96 0.73 -0.24
N LYS A 69 10.22 -0.37 -0.09
CA LYS A 69 9.32 -0.94 -1.11
C LYS A 69 7.95 -0.26 -1.15
N LEU A 70 7.59 0.51 -0.12
CA LEU A 70 6.33 1.27 -0.03
C LEU A 70 6.46 2.69 -0.59
N ARG A 71 7.56 2.99 -1.26
CA ARG A 71 7.89 4.32 -1.80
C ARG A 71 7.42 4.49 -3.25
#